data_AF-A0A238JMN3-F1
#
_entry.id   AF-A0A238JMN3-F1
#
_cell.length_a   1.000
_cell.length_b   1.000
_cell.length_c   1.000
_cell.angle_alpha   90.00
_cell.angle_beta   90.00
_cell.angle_gamma   90.00
#
_symmetry.space_group_name_H-M   'P 1'
#
loop_
_entity.id
_entity.type
_entity.pdbx_description
1 polymer ?
#
loop_
_entity_poly.entity_id
_entity_poly.type
_entity_poly.pdbx_seq_one_letter_code
_entity_poly.pdbx_strand_id
1 'polypeptide(L)'
;MLASLLDFYHRYPDILLYLKSIDRASLSSNLLESLNAHGQRQREIFDVAQVYQIDEHAEVMLRNLSAQMQRDGLDGMFSNVRLPFPAMLLTVPEPNVGEWPAALITQDDDTLYTQIYLASKGGLFPNLLIFKSKGASVEILHSPTFALSQAIGEHVTEDAAIKQEKSLCFDFLAIAVGMSILFEHKAMLEKEEVAIYPRAERRRAQKSGRTLPNKSIIKVKLGELGKHQLEATSGESKENEEVTSKRRAHWVQGHFMRNRAGGISWRNPHIRGAGPLLEQERHISSYQE
;
A
#
# COMPACT_ATOMS: atom_id res chain seq x y z
N MET A 1 3.85 8.84 -11.38
CA MET A 1 2.65 8.06 -11.03
C MET A 1 1.41 8.94 -10.86
N LEU A 2 1.26 9.65 -9.73
CA LEU A 2 -0.01 10.29 -9.35
C LEU A 2 -0.62 11.22 -10.40
N ALA A 3 0.16 12.16 -10.96
CA ALA A 3 -0.32 13.06 -12.00
C ALA A 3 -0.82 12.28 -13.24
N SER A 4 -0.07 11.27 -13.67
CA SER A 4 -0.43 10.41 -14.79
C SER A 4 -1.73 9.62 -14.54
N LEU A 5 -1.93 9.13 -13.32
CA LEU A 5 -3.15 8.42 -12.92
C LEU A 5 -4.37 9.34 -12.94
N LEU A 6 -4.25 10.54 -12.38
CA LEU A 6 -5.33 11.53 -12.37
C LEU A 6 -5.68 11.98 -13.80
N ASP A 7 -4.68 12.27 -14.63
CA ASP A 7 -4.90 12.66 -16.03
C ASP A 7 -5.53 11.53 -16.86
N PHE A 8 -5.13 10.27 -16.60
CA PHE A 8 -5.69 9.09 -17.25
C PHE A 8 -7.19 8.97 -16.97
N TYR A 9 -7.59 9.00 -15.69
CA TYR A 9 -9.00 8.87 -15.32
C TYR A 9 -9.85 10.11 -15.66
N HIS A 10 -9.22 11.29 -15.77
CA HIS A 10 -9.88 12.48 -16.29
C HIS A 10 -10.38 12.28 -17.73
N ARG A 11 -9.65 11.50 -18.53
CA ARG A 11 -9.94 11.24 -19.95
C ARG A 11 -10.42 9.81 -20.22
N TYR A 12 -10.78 9.06 -19.19
CA TYR A 12 -11.30 7.71 -19.36
C TYR A 12 -12.74 7.73 -19.89
N PRO A 13 -13.10 6.87 -20.88
CA PRO A 13 -12.25 5.83 -21.49
C PRO A 13 -11.49 6.28 -22.75
N ASP A 14 -11.68 7.49 -23.25
CA ASP A 14 -11.16 7.94 -24.55
C ASP A 14 -9.64 7.77 -24.69
N ILE A 15 -8.88 8.04 -23.62
CA ILE A 15 -7.42 7.84 -23.62
C ILE A 15 -7.04 6.35 -23.78
N LEU A 16 -7.81 5.45 -23.18
CA LEU A 16 -7.58 4.01 -23.27
C LEU A 16 -7.87 3.50 -24.68
N LEU A 17 -8.98 3.96 -25.28
CA LEU A 17 -9.34 3.63 -26.66
C LEU A 17 -8.31 4.16 -27.65
N TYR A 18 -7.86 5.41 -27.46
CA TYR A 18 -6.81 6.00 -28.28
C TYR A 18 -5.51 5.21 -28.22
N LEU A 19 -5.04 4.84 -27.02
CA LEU A 19 -3.79 4.09 -26.85
C LEU A 19 -3.84 2.69 -27.48
N LYS A 20 -5.02 2.08 -27.53
CA LYS A 20 -5.24 0.77 -28.14
C LYS A 20 -5.68 0.85 -29.61
N SER A 21 -5.73 2.04 -30.21
CA SER A 21 -6.20 2.28 -31.57
C SER A 21 -7.60 1.71 -31.85
N ILE A 22 -8.51 1.81 -30.87
CA ILE A 22 -9.87 1.28 -30.95
C ILE A 22 -10.82 2.39 -31.41
N ASP A 23 -11.58 2.12 -32.47
CA ASP A 23 -12.73 2.95 -32.82
C ASP A 23 -13.85 2.77 -31.79
N ARG A 24 -14.28 3.86 -31.16
CA ARG A 24 -15.37 3.86 -30.17
C ARG A 24 -16.66 3.27 -30.73
N ALA A 25 -16.92 3.44 -32.03
CA ALA A 25 -18.11 2.89 -32.69
C ALA A 25 -18.08 1.37 -32.85
N SER A 26 -16.91 0.73 -32.69
CA SER A 26 -16.76 -0.72 -32.79
C SER A 26 -17.12 -1.48 -31.50
N LEU A 27 -17.28 -0.77 -30.37
CA LEU A 27 -17.60 -1.37 -29.08
C LEU A 27 -19.12 -1.51 -28.87
N SER A 28 -19.53 -2.53 -28.12
CA SER A 28 -20.93 -2.67 -27.71
C SER A 28 -21.36 -1.52 -26.80
N SER A 29 -22.63 -1.11 -26.89
CA SER A 29 -23.20 -0.03 -26.08
C SER A 29 -23.01 -0.27 -24.58
N ASN A 30 -23.24 -1.50 -24.13
CA ASN A 30 -23.14 -1.88 -22.71
C ASN A 30 -21.71 -1.77 -22.18
N LEU A 31 -20.71 -2.17 -22.99
CA LEU A 31 -19.31 -2.04 -22.61
C LEU A 31 -18.90 -0.57 -22.55
N LEU A 32 -19.32 0.22 -23.53
CA LEU A 32 -19.02 1.65 -23.56
C LEU A 32 -19.65 2.39 -22.36
N GLU A 33 -20.89 2.08 -22.02
CA GLU A 33 -21.56 2.63 -20.83
C GLU A 33 -20.81 2.24 -19.55
N SER A 34 -20.44 0.97 -19.40
CA SER A 34 -19.68 0.46 -18.24
C SER A 34 -18.32 1.15 -18.11
N LEU A 35 -17.62 1.37 -19.22
CA LEU A 35 -16.37 2.13 -19.26
C LEU A 35 -16.59 3.59 -18.81
N ASN A 36 -17.58 4.30 -19.36
CA ASN A 36 -17.85 5.68 -18.96
C ASN A 36 -18.21 5.78 -17.46
N ALA A 37 -19.06 4.87 -16.96
CA ALA A 37 -19.47 4.81 -15.56
C ALA A 37 -18.27 4.54 -14.63
N HIS A 38 -17.39 3.60 -15.00
CA HIS A 38 -16.17 3.33 -14.23
C HIS A 38 -15.23 4.53 -14.22
N GLY A 39 -14.99 5.18 -15.37
CA GLY A 39 -14.18 6.40 -15.44
C GLY A 39 -14.73 7.50 -14.54
N GLN A 40 -16.03 7.73 -14.57
CA GLN A 40 -16.69 8.70 -13.70
C GLN A 40 -16.52 8.33 -12.21
N ARG A 41 -16.81 7.07 -11.84
CA ARG A 41 -16.70 6.62 -10.46
C ARG A 41 -15.28 6.75 -9.92
N GLN A 42 -14.28 6.43 -10.72
CA GLN A 42 -12.87 6.58 -10.33
C GLN A 42 -12.51 8.05 -10.09
N ARG A 43 -12.96 8.96 -10.95
CA ARG A 43 -12.77 10.41 -10.74
C ARG A 43 -13.38 10.88 -9.41
N GLU A 44 -14.63 10.48 -9.13
CA GLU A 44 -15.31 10.80 -7.87
C GLU A 44 -14.52 10.28 -6.66
N ILE A 45 -14.03 9.04 -6.73
CA ILE A 45 -13.20 8.47 -5.66
C ILE A 45 -11.89 9.24 -5.51
N PHE A 46 -11.18 9.54 -6.60
CA PHE A 46 -9.93 10.32 -6.54
C PHE A 46 -10.13 11.76 -6.05
N ASP A 47 -11.34 12.30 -6.15
CA ASP A 47 -11.68 13.62 -5.62
C ASP A 47 -11.77 13.66 -4.09
N VAL A 48 -12.19 12.55 -3.47
CA VAL A 48 -12.27 12.42 -2.02
C VAL A 48 -11.12 11.62 -1.40
N ALA A 49 -10.31 10.92 -2.20
CA ALA A 49 -9.23 10.09 -1.72
C ALA A 49 -8.11 10.91 -1.09
N GLN A 50 -7.71 10.52 0.13
CA GLN A 50 -6.48 11.03 0.72
C GLN A 50 -5.29 10.34 0.07
N VAL A 51 -4.40 11.13 -0.51
CA VAL A 51 -3.19 10.60 -1.16
C VAL A 51 -2.05 10.52 -0.17
N TYR A 52 -1.42 9.35 -0.09
CA TYR A 52 -0.22 9.10 0.72
C TYR A 52 0.95 8.71 -0.17
N GLN A 53 2.04 9.45 -0.04
CA GLN A 53 3.31 9.15 -0.69
C GLN A 53 4.26 8.58 0.37
N ILE A 54 4.52 7.28 0.29
CA ILE A 54 5.41 6.57 1.20
C ILE A 54 6.85 6.81 0.74
N ASP A 55 7.76 7.17 1.66
CA ASP A 55 9.19 7.25 1.34
C ASP A 55 9.83 5.86 1.27
N GLU A 56 11.07 5.79 0.78
CA GLU A 56 11.77 4.53 0.52
C GLU A 56 11.97 3.69 1.80
N HIS A 57 12.41 4.31 2.90
CA HIS A 57 12.64 3.58 4.14
C HIS A 57 11.35 3.12 4.82
N ALA A 58 10.31 3.95 4.79
CA ALA A 58 8.99 3.60 5.29
C ALA A 58 8.37 2.49 4.46
N GLU A 59 8.54 2.51 3.14
CA GLU A 59 8.06 1.43 2.27
C GLU A 59 8.70 0.09 2.67
N VAL A 60 10.03 0.03 2.80
CA VAL A 60 10.72 -1.20 3.18
C VAL A 60 10.22 -1.72 4.53
N MET A 61 10.12 -0.86 5.54
CA MET A 61 9.61 -1.26 6.86
C MET A 61 8.17 -1.77 6.77
N LEU A 62 7.29 -1.05 6.06
CA LEU A 62 5.87 -1.41 5.92
C LEU A 62 5.68 -2.71 5.12
N ARG A 63 6.52 -2.99 4.12
CA ARG A 63 6.52 -4.27 3.41
C ARG A 63 6.95 -5.43 4.31
N ASN A 64 7.98 -5.24 5.14
CA ASN A 64 8.41 -6.26 6.10
C ASN A 64 7.30 -6.58 7.11
N LEU A 65 6.64 -5.54 7.61
CA LEU A 65 5.50 -5.68 8.51
C LEU A 65 4.29 -6.32 7.83
N SER A 66 3.98 -5.95 6.59
CA SER A 66 2.93 -6.59 5.78
C SER A 66 3.17 -8.10 5.65
N ALA A 67 4.39 -8.49 5.29
CA ALA A 67 4.76 -9.90 5.18
C ALA A 67 4.63 -10.62 6.53
N GLN A 68 4.95 -9.95 7.64
CA GLN A 68 4.72 -10.50 8.98
C GLN A 68 3.22 -10.68 9.29
N MET A 69 2.39 -9.68 9.02
CA MET A 69 0.94 -9.77 9.22
C MET A 69 0.31 -10.93 8.45
N GLN A 70 0.77 -11.17 7.21
CA GLN A 70 0.31 -12.29 6.39
C GLN A 70 0.77 -13.64 6.98
N ARG A 71 2.04 -13.76 7.41
CA ARG A 71 2.55 -14.98 8.09
C ARG A 71 1.80 -15.28 9.38
N ASP A 72 1.41 -14.24 10.12
CA ASP A 72 0.67 -14.34 11.38
C ASP A 72 -0.85 -14.54 11.16
N GLY A 73 -1.31 -14.61 9.90
CA GLY A 73 -2.71 -14.82 9.52
C GLY A 73 -3.64 -13.71 10.01
N LEU A 74 -3.20 -12.45 9.94
CA LEU A 74 -3.98 -11.28 10.37
C LEU A 74 -4.89 -10.71 9.27
N ASP A 75 -4.75 -11.19 8.05
CA ASP A 75 -5.46 -10.79 6.83
C ASP A 75 -6.99 -10.83 7.01
N GLY A 76 -7.52 -11.88 7.64
CA GLY A 76 -8.95 -12.01 7.91
C GLY A 76 -9.55 -10.95 8.86
N MET A 77 -8.71 -10.11 9.47
CA MET A 77 -9.12 -9.06 10.40
C MET A 77 -8.98 -7.66 9.79
N PHE A 78 -8.49 -7.53 8.55
CA PHE A 78 -8.22 -6.25 7.91
C PHE A 78 -9.48 -5.40 7.77
N SER A 79 -10.63 -6.00 7.45
CA SER A 79 -11.92 -5.29 7.34
C SER A 79 -12.39 -4.66 8.64
N ASN A 80 -11.90 -5.13 9.79
CA ASN A 80 -12.27 -4.61 11.11
C ASN A 80 -11.47 -3.35 11.47
N VAL A 81 -10.44 -3.02 10.69
CA VAL A 81 -9.67 -1.79 10.86
C VAL A 81 -10.33 -0.68 10.06
N ARG A 82 -10.66 0.42 10.74
CA ARG A 82 -11.18 1.62 10.09
C ARG A 82 -10.01 2.38 9.45
N LEU A 83 -10.11 2.60 8.15
CA LEU A 83 -9.20 3.49 7.46
C LEU A 83 -9.38 4.92 7.97
N PRO A 84 -8.31 5.73 8.01
CA PRO A 84 -8.40 7.14 8.42
C PRO A 84 -9.29 7.98 7.49
N PHE A 85 -9.52 7.49 6.26
CA PHE A 85 -10.37 8.13 5.25
C PHE A 85 -11.18 7.07 4.49
N PRO A 86 -12.36 7.41 3.94
CA PRO A 86 -13.17 6.48 3.14
C PRO A 86 -12.44 5.95 1.90
N ALA A 87 -11.48 6.73 1.37
CA ALA A 87 -10.64 6.36 0.26
C ALA A 87 -9.19 6.80 0.52
N MET A 88 -8.25 5.90 0.25
CA MET A 88 -6.81 6.11 0.38
C MET A 88 -6.12 5.72 -0.92
N LEU A 89 -5.34 6.63 -1.49
CA LEU A 89 -4.45 6.33 -2.61
C LEU A 89 -3.01 6.26 -2.09
N LEU A 90 -2.43 5.06 -2.11
CA LEU A 90 -1.05 4.81 -1.71
C LEU A 90 -0.14 4.80 -2.93
N THR A 91 0.92 5.60 -2.89
CA THR A 91 2.00 5.58 -3.88
C THR A 91 3.34 5.33 -3.20
N VAL A 92 4.17 4.48 -3.80
CA VAL A 92 5.55 4.22 -3.35
C VAL A 92 6.55 5.02 -4.18
N PRO A 93 7.84 5.08 -3.82
CA PRO A 93 8.87 5.67 -4.67
C PRO A 93 8.97 4.95 -6.03
N GLU A 94 9.47 5.67 -7.04
CA GLU A 94 9.71 5.08 -8.35
C GLU A 94 10.81 4.01 -8.23
N PRO A 95 10.55 2.75 -8.64
CA PRO A 95 11.56 1.71 -8.57
C PRO A 95 12.63 1.92 -9.64
N ASN A 96 13.86 1.49 -9.34
CA ASN A 96 14.97 1.55 -10.30
C ASN A 96 14.70 0.70 -11.56
N VAL A 97 13.99 -0.43 -11.39
CA VAL A 97 13.67 -1.40 -12.44
C VAL A 97 12.26 -1.95 -12.21
N GLY A 98 11.51 -2.16 -13.29
CA GLY A 98 10.23 -2.85 -13.26
C GLY A 98 9.03 -1.91 -13.25
N GLU A 99 7.91 -2.45 -12.77
CA GLU A 99 6.64 -1.73 -12.66
C GLU A 99 6.58 -0.94 -11.36
N TRP A 100 6.04 0.26 -11.44
CA TRP A 100 5.77 1.14 -10.31
C TRP A 100 4.31 0.97 -9.90
N PRO A 101 4.00 0.34 -8.75
CA PRO A 101 2.61 0.17 -8.32
C PRO A 101 2.08 1.38 -7.55
N ALA A 102 0.77 1.61 -7.67
CA ALA A 102 -0.03 2.42 -6.77
C ALA A 102 -1.31 1.67 -6.42
N ALA A 103 -1.82 1.85 -5.21
CA ALA A 103 -3.01 1.17 -4.74
C ALA A 103 -4.08 2.16 -4.31
N LEU A 104 -5.29 2.00 -4.83
CA LEU A 104 -6.47 2.67 -4.32
C LEU A 104 -7.24 1.69 -3.42
N ILE A 105 -7.37 2.07 -2.15
CA ILE A 105 -8.14 1.33 -1.16
C ILE A 105 -9.34 2.19 -0.77
N THR A 106 -10.54 1.64 -0.90
CA THR A 106 -11.77 2.28 -0.42
C THR A 106 -12.46 1.40 0.59
N GLN A 107 -13.06 2.00 1.62
CA GLN A 107 -13.81 1.28 2.65
C GLN A 107 -15.28 1.71 2.59
N ASP A 108 -16.15 0.72 2.47
CA ASP A 108 -17.60 0.87 2.62
C ASP A 108 -18.05 -0.06 3.75
N ASP A 109 -18.49 0.53 4.87
CA ASP A 109 -18.78 -0.18 6.12
C ASP A 109 -17.66 -1.16 6.54
N ASP A 110 -17.92 -2.47 6.43
CA ASP A 110 -17.02 -3.57 6.79
C ASP A 110 -16.38 -4.24 5.56
N THR A 111 -16.42 -3.57 4.41
CA THR A 111 -15.91 -4.07 3.15
C THR A 111 -14.82 -3.15 2.62
N LEU A 112 -13.69 -3.74 2.24
CA LEU A 112 -12.55 -3.04 1.65
C LEU A 112 -12.45 -3.42 0.17
N TYR A 113 -12.29 -2.42 -0.69
CA TYR A 113 -12.01 -2.62 -2.11
C TYR A 113 -10.60 -2.14 -2.39
N THR A 114 -9.77 -3.02 -2.97
CA THR A 114 -8.40 -2.73 -3.35
C THR A 114 -8.23 -2.83 -4.86
N GLN A 115 -7.61 -1.81 -5.45
CA GLN A 115 -7.34 -1.71 -6.88
C GLN A 115 -5.88 -1.34 -7.09
N ILE A 116 -5.20 -1.99 -8.03
CA ILE A 116 -3.78 -1.77 -8.32
C ILE A 116 -3.64 -1.11 -9.68
N TYR A 117 -2.90 -0.01 -9.72
CA TYR A 117 -2.45 0.64 -10.94
C TYR A 117 -0.96 0.41 -11.07
N LEU A 118 -0.50 0.13 -12.29
CA LEU A 118 0.92 -0.05 -12.57
C LEU A 118 1.36 1.04 -13.54
N ALA A 119 2.57 1.54 -13.38
CA ALA A 119 3.20 2.36 -14.41
C ALA A 119 4.58 1.81 -14.73
N SER A 120 5.03 2.04 -15.95
CA SER A 120 6.42 1.85 -16.33
C SER A 120 6.84 3.00 -17.24
N LYS A 121 8.07 2.97 -17.75
CA LYS A 121 8.50 3.88 -18.82
C LYS A 121 7.60 3.80 -20.06
N GLY A 122 6.89 2.68 -20.25
CA GLY A 122 5.98 2.46 -21.36
C GLY A 122 4.57 3.03 -21.17
N GLY A 123 4.23 3.55 -19.99
CA GLY A 123 2.92 4.16 -19.71
C GLY A 123 2.26 3.65 -18.44
N LEU A 124 0.99 4.02 -18.27
CA LEU A 124 0.14 3.60 -17.16
C LEU A 124 -0.75 2.42 -17.60
N PHE A 125 -0.82 1.42 -16.75
CA PHE A 125 -1.70 0.27 -16.87
C PHE A 125 -2.80 0.41 -15.80
N PRO A 126 -4.05 0.67 -16.22
CA PRO A 126 -5.18 0.70 -15.28
C PRO A 126 -5.42 -0.69 -14.68
N ASN A 127 -6.12 -0.74 -13.56
CA ASN A 127 -6.48 -2.00 -12.93
C ASN A 127 -7.36 -2.85 -13.85
N LEU A 128 -7.10 -4.15 -13.85
CA LEU A 128 -7.94 -5.15 -14.49
C LEU A 128 -8.94 -5.74 -13.49
N LEU A 129 -8.55 -5.87 -12.23
CA LEU A 129 -9.37 -6.47 -11.18
C LEU A 129 -9.66 -5.47 -10.06
N ILE A 130 -10.68 -5.79 -9.28
CA ILE A 130 -11.03 -5.11 -8.02
C ILE A 130 -11.17 -6.21 -6.96
N PHE A 131 -10.35 -6.15 -5.92
CA PHE A 131 -10.36 -7.12 -4.84
C PHE A 131 -11.25 -6.60 -3.72
N LYS A 132 -12.36 -7.28 -3.49
CA LYS A 132 -13.33 -6.97 -2.44
C LYS A 132 -13.09 -7.90 -1.25
N SER A 133 -12.58 -7.34 -0.16
CA SER A 133 -12.23 -8.07 1.07
C SER A 133 -13.25 -7.78 2.16
N LYS A 134 -13.78 -8.83 2.78
CA LYS A 134 -14.70 -8.77 3.93
C LYS A 134 -14.41 -9.94 4.89
N GLY A 135 -13.92 -9.62 6.09
CA GLY A 135 -13.36 -10.63 6.98
C GLY A 135 -12.24 -11.42 6.30
N ALA A 136 -12.29 -12.74 6.39
CA ALA A 136 -11.36 -13.66 5.71
C ALA A 136 -11.74 -13.95 4.24
N SER A 137 -12.83 -13.39 3.73
CA SER A 137 -13.29 -13.61 2.36
C SER A 137 -12.73 -12.54 1.43
N VAL A 138 -12.29 -12.98 0.24
CA VAL A 138 -11.88 -12.09 -0.85
C VAL A 138 -12.60 -12.51 -2.12
N GLU A 139 -13.41 -11.61 -2.65
CA GLU A 139 -14.09 -11.71 -3.94
C GLU A 139 -13.31 -10.90 -4.98
N ILE A 140 -13.10 -11.48 -6.16
CA ILE A 140 -12.41 -10.82 -7.27
C ILE A 140 -13.47 -10.37 -8.27
N LEU A 141 -13.54 -9.07 -8.53
CA LEU A 141 -14.44 -8.47 -9.50
C LEU A 141 -13.64 -8.01 -10.72
N HIS A 142 -14.20 -8.15 -11.92
CA HIS A 142 -13.58 -7.66 -13.15
C HIS A 142 -13.89 -6.17 -13.35
N SER A 143 -12.86 -5.39 -13.66
CA SER A 143 -13.06 -4.02 -14.10
C SER A 143 -13.60 -3.98 -15.55
N PRO A 144 -14.23 -2.87 -15.96
CA PRO A 144 -14.56 -2.65 -17.36
C PRO A 144 -13.34 -2.62 -18.29
N THR A 145 -12.14 -2.33 -17.76
CA THR A 145 -10.88 -2.44 -18.52
C THR A 145 -10.57 -3.90 -18.87
N PHE A 146 -10.80 -4.85 -17.97
CA PHE A 146 -10.64 -6.28 -18.27
C PHE A 146 -11.63 -6.74 -19.34
N ALA A 147 -12.90 -6.32 -19.23
CA ALA A 147 -13.91 -6.60 -20.25
C ALA A 147 -13.53 -6.01 -21.62
N LEU A 148 -12.93 -4.82 -21.66
CA LEU A 148 -12.41 -4.22 -22.88
C LEU A 148 -11.29 -5.08 -23.49
N SER A 149 -10.31 -5.52 -22.69
CA SER A 149 -9.24 -6.40 -23.17
C SER A 149 -9.79 -7.70 -23.78
N GLN A 150 -10.81 -8.31 -23.16
CA GLN A 150 -11.50 -9.47 -23.76
C GLN A 150 -12.14 -9.12 -25.11
N ALA A 151 -12.88 -8.00 -25.16
CA ALA A 151 -13.64 -7.62 -26.34
C ALA A 151 -12.77 -7.32 -27.57
N ILE A 152 -11.55 -6.84 -27.37
CA ILE A 152 -10.61 -6.52 -28.45
C ILE A 152 -9.65 -7.66 -28.79
N GLY A 153 -9.82 -8.83 -28.17
CA GLY A 153 -8.97 -10.00 -28.41
C GLY A 153 -7.57 -9.89 -27.82
N GLU A 154 -7.34 -9.00 -26.85
CA GLU A 154 -6.13 -9.08 -26.04
C GLU A 154 -6.24 -10.36 -25.19
N HIS A 155 -5.34 -11.33 -25.40
CA HIS A 155 -5.31 -12.63 -24.73
C HIS A 155 -4.92 -12.55 -23.24
N VAL A 156 -5.44 -11.55 -22.52
CA VAL A 156 -5.27 -11.39 -21.07
C VAL A 156 -6.21 -12.36 -20.39
N THR A 157 -5.70 -13.47 -19.85
CA THR A 157 -6.54 -14.40 -19.09
C THR A 157 -6.80 -13.88 -17.69
N GLU A 158 -7.89 -14.34 -17.06
CA GLU A 158 -8.18 -14.04 -15.65
C GLU A 158 -7.03 -14.50 -14.74
N ASP A 159 -6.50 -15.71 -14.94
CA ASP A 159 -5.35 -16.21 -14.17
C ASP A 159 -4.11 -15.33 -14.30
N ALA A 160 -3.85 -14.77 -15.49
CA ALA A 160 -2.74 -13.85 -15.70
C ALA A 160 -2.95 -12.53 -14.95
N ALA A 161 -4.16 -11.97 -15.00
CA ALA A 161 -4.52 -10.76 -14.25
C ALA A 161 -4.43 -11.00 -12.73
N ILE A 162 -4.92 -12.15 -12.23
CA ILE A 162 -4.83 -12.54 -10.82
C ILE A 162 -3.36 -12.66 -10.41
N LYS A 163 -2.53 -13.35 -11.21
CA LYS A 163 -1.11 -13.51 -10.91
C LYS A 163 -0.37 -12.17 -10.84
N GLN A 164 -0.78 -11.19 -11.64
CA GLN A 164 -0.20 -9.85 -11.65
C GLN A 164 -0.64 -9.02 -10.44
N GLU A 165 -1.95 -8.95 -10.16
CA GLU A 165 -2.49 -7.97 -9.21
C GLU A 165 -2.68 -8.52 -7.79
N LYS A 166 -2.87 -9.83 -7.60
CA LYS A 166 -3.29 -10.41 -6.31
C LYS A 166 -2.29 -10.14 -5.19
N SER A 167 -1.00 -10.45 -5.41
CA SER A 167 0.04 -10.25 -4.38
C SER A 167 0.12 -8.77 -3.99
N LEU A 168 0.11 -7.89 -4.99
CA LEU A 168 0.14 -6.44 -4.77
C LEU A 168 -1.10 -5.96 -3.99
N CYS A 169 -2.29 -6.48 -4.29
CA CYS A 169 -3.50 -6.14 -3.54
C CYS A 169 -3.37 -6.50 -2.06
N PHE A 170 -2.93 -7.72 -1.73
CA PHE A 170 -2.76 -8.13 -0.34
C PHE A 170 -1.67 -7.32 0.37
N ASP A 171 -0.54 -7.06 -0.31
CA ASP A 171 0.55 -6.28 0.25
C ASP A 171 0.13 -4.85 0.53
N PHE A 172 -0.49 -4.16 -0.42
CA PHE A 172 -0.93 -2.78 -0.25
C PHE A 172 -2.09 -2.66 0.74
N LEU A 173 -2.99 -3.64 0.80
CA LEU A 173 -4.05 -3.67 1.80
C LEU A 173 -3.47 -3.80 3.21
N ALA A 174 -2.53 -4.71 3.41
CA ALA A 174 -1.82 -4.87 4.68
C ALA A 174 -1.04 -3.59 5.06
N ILE A 175 -0.38 -2.95 4.09
CA ILE A 175 0.28 -1.65 4.30
C ILE A 175 -0.74 -0.58 4.72
N ALA A 176 -1.89 -0.47 4.06
CA ALA A 176 -2.93 0.51 4.40
C ALA A 176 -3.45 0.31 5.82
N VAL A 177 -3.72 -0.95 6.20
CA VAL A 177 -4.15 -1.34 7.55
C VAL A 177 -3.05 -1.03 8.57
N GLY A 178 -1.81 -1.44 8.30
CA GLY A 178 -0.67 -1.17 9.16
C GLY A 178 -0.44 0.33 9.36
N MET A 179 -0.49 1.13 8.31
CA MET A 179 -0.40 2.59 8.39
C MET A 179 -1.52 3.19 9.21
N SER A 180 -2.76 2.72 9.04
CA SER A 180 -3.93 3.22 9.79
C SER A 180 -3.73 3.08 11.30
N ILE A 181 -3.16 1.96 11.74
CA ILE A 181 -2.82 1.72 13.15
C ILE A 181 -1.57 2.52 13.56
N LEU A 182 -0.50 2.48 12.77
CA LEU A 182 0.77 3.12 13.10
C LEU A 182 0.69 4.66 13.12
N PHE A 183 -0.28 5.27 12.45
CA PHE A 183 -0.52 6.71 12.54
C PHE A 183 -0.95 7.19 13.93
N GLU A 184 -1.45 6.29 14.78
CA GLU A 184 -1.69 6.57 16.21
C GLU A 184 -0.37 6.62 17.01
N HIS A 185 0.71 6.09 16.45
CA HIS A 185 2.04 6.01 17.05
C HIS A 185 3.03 6.92 16.30
N LYS A 186 3.00 8.23 16.58
CA LYS A 186 3.84 9.24 15.88
C LYS A 186 5.34 8.93 15.82
N ALA A 187 5.87 8.16 16.77
CA ALA A 187 7.27 7.74 16.76
C ALA A 187 7.58 6.66 15.72
N MET A 188 6.57 5.95 15.20
CA MET A 188 6.69 4.96 14.13
C MET A 188 6.64 5.62 12.75
N LEU A 189 5.58 6.40 12.49
CA LEU A 189 5.36 7.08 11.22
C LEU A 189 5.11 8.57 11.42
N GLU A 190 5.83 9.39 10.66
CA GLU A 190 5.64 10.83 10.55
C GLU A 190 4.81 11.16 9.31
N LYS A 191 3.94 12.18 9.43
CA LYS A 191 3.08 12.67 8.36
C LYS A 191 3.41 14.14 8.07
N GLU A 192 3.75 14.42 6.82
CA GLU A 192 3.99 15.78 6.34
C GLU A 192 3.02 16.07 5.19
N GLU A 193 2.06 16.97 5.42
CA GLU A 193 1.12 17.40 4.38
C GLU A 193 1.76 18.46 3.49
N VAL A 194 1.82 18.19 2.18
CA VAL A 194 2.39 19.10 1.19
C VAL A 194 1.46 19.24 -0.01
N ALA A 195 1.52 20.36 -0.72
CA ALA A 195 0.77 20.52 -1.96
C ALA A 195 1.21 19.47 -3.01
N ILE A 196 0.25 18.87 -3.72
CA ILE A 196 0.51 17.88 -4.76
C ILE A 196 1.42 18.43 -5.86
N TYR A 197 1.23 19.71 -6.23
CA TYR A 197 2.03 20.39 -7.23
C TYR A 197 3.13 21.24 -6.58
N PRO A 198 4.41 21.03 -6.99
CA PRO A 198 5.51 21.89 -6.57
C PRO A 198 5.22 23.37 -6.85
N ARG A 199 5.78 24.26 -6.03
CA ARG A 199 5.56 25.72 -6.15
C ARG A 199 5.91 26.24 -7.55
N ALA A 200 6.95 25.71 -8.19
CA ALA A 200 7.36 26.11 -9.53
C ALA A 200 6.30 25.78 -10.59
N GLU A 201 5.64 24.64 -10.48
CA GLU A 201 4.58 24.23 -11.40
C GLU A 201 3.30 25.04 -11.17
N ARG A 202 2.92 25.27 -9.90
CA ARG A 202 1.82 26.17 -9.55
C ARG A 202 2.00 27.58 -10.13
N ARG A 203 3.22 28.14 -10.04
CA ARG A 203 3.54 29.44 -10.65
C ARG A 203 3.46 29.41 -12.18
N ARG A 204 3.88 28.31 -12.82
CA ARG A 204 3.78 28.15 -14.28
C ARG A 204 2.32 28.10 -14.73
N ALA A 205 1.49 27.30 -14.08
CA ALA A 205 0.07 27.21 -14.38
C ALA A 205 -0.64 28.55 -14.18
N GLN A 206 -0.37 29.26 -13.07
CA GLN A 206 -0.93 30.59 -12.82
C GLN A 206 -0.53 31.61 -13.90
N LYS A 207 0.73 31.59 -14.36
CA LYS A 207 1.20 32.44 -15.47
C LYS A 207 0.52 32.11 -16.80
N SER A 208 0.14 30.86 -17.03
CA SER A 208 -0.55 30.43 -18.24
C SER A 208 -2.09 30.50 -18.13
N GLY A 209 -2.63 31.14 -17.08
CA GLY A 209 -4.08 31.21 -16.85
C GLY A 209 -4.74 29.87 -16.49
N ARG A 210 -3.97 28.83 -16.17
CA ARG A 210 -4.46 27.51 -15.78
C ARG A 210 -4.54 27.40 -14.25
N THR A 211 -5.66 26.94 -13.73
CA THR A 211 -5.81 26.60 -12.32
C THR A 211 -5.43 25.14 -12.09
N LEU A 212 -4.50 24.89 -11.17
CA LEU A 212 -4.22 23.54 -10.69
C LEU A 212 -5.14 23.20 -9.51
N PRO A 213 -5.60 21.94 -9.39
CA PRO A 213 -6.35 21.50 -8.22
C PRO A 213 -5.62 21.81 -6.91
N ASN A 214 -6.35 22.38 -5.94
CA ASN A 214 -5.84 22.59 -4.58
C ASN A 214 -5.92 21.30 -3.77
N LYS A 215 -5.19 20.27 -4.21
CA LYS A 215 -5.07 18.99 -3.50
C LYS A 215 -3.71 18.91 -2.79
N SER A 216 -3.71 18.33 -1.60
CA SER A 216 -2.50 17.99 -0.86
C SER A 216 -2.21 16.49 -0.96
N ILE A 217 -0.95 16.14 -0.71
CA ILE A 217 -0.49 14.77 -0.49
C ILE A 217 0.11 14.70 0.91
N ILE A 218 -0.03 13.55 1.57
CA ILE A 218 0.63 13.27 2.83
C ILE A 218 1.88 12.45 2.54
N LYS A 219 3.05 13.04 2.77
CA LYS A 219 4.31 12.30 2.76
C LYS A 219 4.43 11.52 4.06
N VAL A 220 4.71 10.23 3.93
CA VAL A 220 4.85 9.30 5.06
C VAL A 220 6.32 8.93 5.18
N LYS A 221 6.89 9.19 6.35
CA LYS A 221 8.30 8.93 6.66
C LYS A 221 8.42 8.13 7.95
N LEU A 222 9.57 7.50 8.16
CA LEU A 222 9.88 6.86 9.44
C LEU A 222 10.12 7.90 10.53
N GLY A 223 9.38 7.75 11.64
CA GLY A 223 9.76 8.37 12.91
C GLY A 223 10.94 7.64 13.56
N GLU A 224 11.36 8.11 14.74
CA GLU A 224 12.52 7.55 15.46
C GLU A 224 12.40 6.04 15.75
N LEU A 225 11.27 5.58 16.30
CA LEU A 225 11.04 4.15 16.54
C LEU A 225 10.89 3.36 15.24
N GLY A 226 10.37 3.98 14.17
CA GLY A 226 10.31 3.36 12.85
C GLY A 226 11.70 3.05 12.27
N LYS A 227 12.68 3.94 12.51
CA LYS A 227 14.07 3.71 12.12
C LYS A 227 14.67 2.52 12.88
N HIS A 228 14.49 2.48 14.20
CA HIS A 228 14.97 1.37 15.01
C HIS A 228 14.28 0.03 14.69
N GLN A 229 13.00 0.06 14.34
CA GLN A 229 12.28 -1.10 13.84
C GLN A 229 12.96 -1.65 12.57
N LEU A 230 13.24 -0.79 11.59
CA LEU A 230 13.87 -1.18 10.34
C LEU A 230 15.30 -1.72 10.56
N GLU A 231 16.06 -1.10 11.46
CA GLU A 231 17.40 -1.57 11.86
C GLU A 231 17.35 -2.95 12.51
N ALA A 232 16.40 -3.20 13.42
CA ALA A 232 16.24 -4.47 14.10
C ALA A 232 15.91 -5.62 13.13
N THR A 233 15.00 -5.38 12.18
CA THR A 233 14.67 -6.37 11.14
C THR A 233 15.86 -6.66 10.21
N SER A 234 16.69 -5.65 9.91
CA SER A 234 17.89 -5.81 9.06
C SER A 234 19.04 -6.50 9.79
N GLY A 235 19.10 -6.40 11.12
CA GLY A 235 20.10 -7.03 11.99
C GLY A 235 19.95 -8.55 12.07
N GLU A 236 18.72 -9.06 12.20
CA GLU A 236 18.43 -10.51 12.21
C GLU A 236 18.88 -11.19 10.91
N SER A 237 18.86 -10.48 9.77
CA SER A 237 19.32 -11.02 8.48
C SER A 237 20.84 -11.17 8.38
N LYS A 238 21.59 -10.39 9.16
CA LYS A 238 23.08 -10.38 9.16
C LYS A 238 23.71 -11.17 10.30
N GLU A 239 22.95 -11.52 11.33
CA GLU A 239 23.46 -12.30 12.49
C GLU A 239 23.73 -13.79 12.18
N ASN A 240 23.47 -14.26 10.96
CA ASN A 240 23.84 -15.61 10.53
C ASN A 240 25.31 -15.75 10.07
N GLU A 241 26.07 -14.66 9.93
CA GLU A 241 27.47 -14.69 9.51
C GLU A 241 28.35 -13.89 10.48
N GLU A 242 28.97 -14.61 11.43
CA GLU A 242 30.13 -14.25 12.25
C GLU A 242 29.98 -13.27 13.46
N VAL A 243 30.67 -13.68 14.53
CA VAL A 243 31.15 -12.92 15.71
C VAL A 243 30.27 -12.90 16.99
N THR A 244 30.48 -13.94 17.80
CA THR A 244 30.98 -13.87 19.19
C THR A 244 31.04 -12.50 19.89
N SER A 245 29.95 -12.07 20.53
CA SER A 245 29.98 -11.48 21.88
C SER A 245 28.58 -11.49 22.47
N LYS A 246 28.43 -11.86 23.76
CA LYS A 246 27.13 -11.80 24.46
C LYS A 246 26.64 -10.35 24.49
N ARG A 247 25.76 -9.95 23.57
CA ARG A 247 25.16 -8.61 23.56
C ARG A 247 24.31 -8.40 24.83
N ARG A 248 24.64 -7.36 25.61
CA ARG A 248 23.99 -6.93 26.87
C ARG A 248 22.55 -6.45 26.66
N ALA A 249 22.29 -5.78 25.55
CA ALA A 249 20.97 -5.27 25.21
C ALA A 249 20.75 -5.44 23.70
N HIS A 250 19.55 -5.85 23.30
CA HIS A 250 19.18 -5.96 21.89
C HIS A 250 17.82 -5.31 21.65
N TRP A 251 17.65 -4.76 20.46
CA TRP A 251 16.36 -4.31 19.99
C TRP A 251 15.46 -5.52 19.74
N VAL A 252 14.26 -5.45 20.29
CA VAL A 252 13.18 -6.38 20.01
C VAL A 252 12.24 -5.70 19.03
N GLN A 253 11.98 -6.38 17.92
CA GLN A 253 11.10 -5.92 16.87
C GLN A 253 9.65 -5.74 17.39
N GLY A 254 9.03 -4.62 17.02
CA GLY A 254 7.60 -4.41 17.17
C GLY A 254 6.80 -5.27 16.19
N HIS A 255 5.58 -5.63 16.56
CA HIS A 255 4.73 -6.49 15.72
C HIS A 255 3.25 -6.22 15.94
N PHE A 256 2.47 -6.59 14.92
CA PHE A 256 1.02 -6.60 15.00
C PHE A 256 0.53 -7.85 15.71
N MET A 257 -0.56 -7.71 16.47
CA MET A 257 -1.18 -8.82 17.20
C MET A 257 -2.69 -8.71 17.11
N ARG A 258 -3.35 -9.87 17.17
CA ARG A 258 -4.81 -9.96 17.36
C ARG A 258 -5.18 -9.40 18.73
N ASN A 259 -6.15 -8.50 18.78
CA ASN A 259 -6.73 -8.04 20.03
C ASN A 259 -7.96 -8.90 20.42
N ARG A 260 -8.37 -8.83 21.69
CA ARG A 260 -9.52 -9.62 22.21
C ARG A 260 -10.87 -9.25 21.58
N ALA A 261 -10.98 -8.06 21.00
CA ALA A 261 -12.20 -7.57 20.36
C ALA A 261 -12.28 -7.94 18.87
N GLY A 262 -11.36 -8.76 18.35
CA GLY A 262 -11.35 -9.16 16.94
C GLY A 262 -10.75 -8.13 15.98
N GLY A 263 -10.03 -7.12 16.50
CA GLY A 263 -9.24 -6.17 15.73
C GLY A 263 -7.73 -6.44 15.80
N ILE A 264 -6.96 -5.53 15.21
CA ILE A 264 -5.49 -5.60 15.21
C ILE A 264 -4.94 -4.53 16.16
N SER A 265 -3.89 -4.87 16.88
CA SER A 265 -3.16 -3.99 17.80
C SER A 265 -1.67 -3.99 17.48
N TRP A 266 -0.97 -2.93 17.86
CA TRP A 266 0.47 -2.78 17.64
C TRP A 266 1.23 -2.83 18.96
N ARG A 267 2.36 -3.53 18.97
CA ARG A 267 3.35 -3.47 20.05
C ARG A 267 4.62 -2.79 19.56
N ASN A 268 5.01 -1.71 20.25
CA ASN A 268 6.20 -0.96 19.89
C ASN A 268 7.50 -1.78 19.97
N PRO A 269 8.48 -1.49 19.10
CA PRO A 269 9.84 -1.95 19.30
C PRO A 269 10.39 -1.41 20.61
N HIS A 270 11.23 -2.19 21.26
CA HIS A 270 11.83 -1.82 22.54
C HIS A 270 13.17 -2.52 22.73
N ILE A 271 14.01 -2.00 23.64
CA ILE A 271 15.27 -2.63 23.99
C ILE A 271 15.03 -3.61 25.14
N ARG A 272 15.47 -4.86 24.98
CA ARG A 272 15.51 -5.86 26.06
C ARG A 272 16.94 -6.00 26.58
N GLY A 273 17.10 -6.14 27.90
CA GLY A 273 18.42 -6.25 28.54
C GLY A 273 19.10 -4.90 28.84
N ALA A 274 18.39 -3.78 28.65
CA ALA A 274 18.88 -2.48 29.11
C ALA A 274 18.87 -2.42 30.66
N GLY A 275 20.05 -2.36 31.27
CA GLY A 275 20.22 -2.25 32.73
C GLY A 275 21.56 -2.81 33.23
N PRO A 276 21.92 -2.57 34.51
CA PRO A 276 23.09 -3.18 35.14
C PRO A 276 22.92 -4.71 35.24
N LEU A 277 24.02 -5.44 35.12
CA LEU A 277 24.04 -6.90 35.24
C LEU A 277 23.64 -7.29 36.67
N LEU A 278 22.51 -7.98 36.82
CA LEU A 278 22.20 -8.70 38.05
C LEU A 278 22.84 -10.09 37.91
N GLU A 279 23.92 -10.34 38.66
CA GLU A 279 24.50 -11.67 38.78
C GLU A 279 23.49 -12.59 39.46
N GLN A 280 22.80 -13.42 38.68
CA GLN A 280 22.02 -14.53 39.21
C GLN A 280 22.93 -15.74 39.32
N GLU A 281 23.32 -16.08 40.54
CA GLU A 281 23.93 -17.37 40.85
C GLU A 281 22.89 -18.47 40.57
N ARG A 282 23.12 -19.25 39.50
CA ARG A 282 22.37 -20.47 39.25
C ARG A 282 23.08 -21.61 39.96
N HIS A 283 22.51 -22.09 41.06
CA HIS A 283 22.91 -23.37 41.63
C HIS A 283 22.55 -24.49 40.65
N ILE A 284 23.58 -25.05 40.01
CA ILE A 284 23.47 -26.30 39.27
C ILE A 284 23.63 -27.41 40.30
N SER A 285 22.53 -27.98 40.76
CA SER A 285 22.60 -29.24 41.51
C SER A 285 22.97 -30.34 40.52
N SER A 286 24.24 -30.73 40.51
CA SER A 286 24.66 -31.98 39.88
C SER A 286 24.05 -33.13 40.71
N TYR A 287 23.05 -33.81 40.16
CA TYR A 287 22.72 -35.16 40.63
C TYR A 287 23.91 -36.06 40.29
N GLN A 288 24.64 -36.49 41.32
CA GLN A 288 25.50 -37.67 41.23
C GLN A 288 24.60 -38.89 41.47
N GLU A 289 24.55 -39.75 40.45
CA GLU A 289 24.02 -41.13 40.34
C GLU A 289 22.90 -41.58 41.28
#